data_AF-A0A973N1L1-F1
#
_entry.id   AF-A0A973N1L1-F1
#
_cell.length_a   1.000
_cell.length_b   1.000
_cell.length_c   1.000
_cell.angle_alpha   90.00
_cell.angle_beta   90.00
_cell.angle_gamma   90.00
#
_symmetry.space_group_name_H-M   'P 1'
#
loop_
_entity.id
_entity.type
_entity.pdbx_description
1 polymer ?
#
loop_
_entity_poly.entity_id
_entity_poly.type
_entity_poly.pdbx_seq_one_letter_code
_entity_poly.pdbx_strand_id
1 'polypeptide(L)'
;RPLSRGFERPYGWGWLLYLHLEASRHDEAWADRLEPLARAFADRLRGYLAILTYPIRVGTHFNTAFAMILALEWADAFDADLAKAIRERSQHWFGADRDCQAWEPGGDEFLSPALTEALCMAITHPSLFPIWFEQFLPRIAAREPATLFIPATVSDRSDGKIAHLDGLNLSRGWCWKRIAPMLPTEERAVAEAAADEHLAAAMPHLSGDYMGEHWLASFALLALLT
;
A
#
# COMPACT_ATOMS: atom_id res chain seq x y z
N ARG A 1 6.96 26.53 12.41
CA ARG A 1 8.30 25.88 12.36
C ARG A 1 8.55 25.44 10.92
N PRO A 2 9.74 25.68 10.31
CA PRO A 2 9.98 25.44 8.88
C PRO A 2 9.73 24.01 8.38
N LEU A 3 9.84 23.00 9.26
CA LEU A 3 9.65 21.58 8.92
C LEU A 3 8.24 21.03 9.25
N SER A 4 7.36 21.80 9.89
CA SER A 4 6.06 21.28 10.34
C SER A 4 5.05 21.05 9.22
N ARG A 5 5.24 21.64 8.03
CA ARG A 5 4.32 21.47 6.89
C ARG A 5 4.37 20.08 6.27
N GLY A 6 5.51 19.39 6.36
CA GLY A 6 5.73 18.09 5.72
C GLY A 6 5.88 16.92 6.69
N PHE A 7 5.68 17.14 7.99
CA PHE A 7 5.79 16.10 9.01
C PHE A 7 4.85 14.93 8.68
N GLU A 8 5.37 13.70 8.71
CA GLU A 8 4.66 12.43 8.42
C GLU A 8 4.09 12.27 7.00
N ARG A 9 4.46 13.15 6.06
CA ARG A 9 3.93 13.11 4.69
C ARG A 9 4.52 11.96 3.85
N PRO A 10 3.72 11.25 3.03
CA PRO A 10 2.26 11.19 3.03
C PRO A 10 1.71 10.07 3.93
N TYR A 11 2.58 9.18 4.44
CA TYR A 11 2.22 7.98 5.19
C TYR A 11 1.34 8.22 6.42
N GLY A 12 1.80 9.03 7.37
CA GLY A 12 1.03 9.26 8.60
C GLY A 12 -0.25 10.06 8.33
N TRP A 13 -0.31 10.82 7.23
CA TRP A 13 -1.55 11.48 6.81
C TRP A 13 -2.57 10.44 6.36
N GLY A 14 -2.17 9.48 5.52
CA GLY A 14 -3.02 8.38 5.09
C GLY A 14 -3.50 7.53 6.27
N TRP A 15 -2.62 7.17 7.19
CA TRP A 15 -2.97 6.40 8.39
C TRP A 15 -3.96 7.11 9.30
N LEU A 16 -3.86 8.43 9.46
CA LEU A 16 -4.84 9.15 10.26
C LEU A 16 -6.23 9.12 9.61
N LEU A 17 -6.31 9.26 8.28
CA LEU A 17 -7.59 9.16 7.57
C LEU A 17 -8.19 7.76 7.75
N TYR A 18 -7.36 6.72 7.64
CA TYR A 18 -7.77 5.34 7.91
C TYR A 18 -8.23 5.15 9.36
N LEU A 19 -7.51 5.71 10.35
CA LEU A 19 -7.90 5.65 11.76
C LEU A 19 -9.25 6.31 12.00
N HIS A 20 -9.50 7.48 11.39
CA HIS A 20 -10.80 8.13 11.49
C HIS A 20 -11.91 7.28 10.86
N LEU A 21 -11.66 6.68 9.70
CA LEU A 21 -12.61 5.78 9.04
C LEU A 21 -12.98 4.61 9.97
N GLU A 22 -11.99 3.95 10.58
CA GLU A 22 -12.24 2.87 11.53
C GLU A 22 -12.97 3.35 12.80
N ALA A 23 -12.60 4.52 13.33
CA ALA A 23 -13.35 5.11 14.45
C ALA A 23 -14.82 5.35 14.07
N SER A 24 -15.10 5.86 12.87
CA SER A 24 -16.48 6.09 12.40
C SER A 24 -17.32 4.81 12.25
N ARG A 25 -16.66 3.64 12.13
CA ARG A 25 -17.31 2.32 12.04
C ARG A 25 -17.59 1.70 13.40
N HIS A 26 -16.84 2.09 14.44
CA HIS A 26 -16.78 1.34 15.69
C HIS A 26 -17.00 2.19 16.95
N ASP A 27 -16.74 3.49 16.90
CA ASP A 27 -16.85 4.42 18.04
C ASP A 27 -17.11 5.86 17.57
N GLU A 28 -18.39 6.26 17.52
CA GLU A 28 -18.83 7.59 17.10
C GLU A 28 -18.19 8.72 17.94
N ALA A 29 -17.98 8.51 19.24
CA ALA A 29 -17.43 9.53 20.11
C ALA A 29 -15.94 9.80 19.83
N TRP A 30 -15.18 8.79 19.40
CA TRP A 30 -13.83 9.00 18.91
C TRP A 30 -13.79 9.55 17.48
N ALA A 31 -14.72 9.15 16.62
CA ALA A 31 -14.84 9.68 15.26
C ALA A 31 -15.00 11.21 15.29
N ASP A 32 -15.98 11.73 16.04
CA ASP A 32 -16.24 13.17 16.17
C ASP A 32 -15.02 13.96 16.68
N ARG A 33 -14.24 13.36 17.59
CA ARG A 33 -13.02 13.99 18.14
C ARG A 33 -11.87 14.01 17.14
N LEU A 34 -11.76 12.98 16.31
CA LEU A 34 -10.71 12.84 15.31
C LEU A 34 -11.00 13.62 14.02
N GLU A 35 -12.28 13.86 13.71
CA GLU A 35 -12.73 14.45 12.45
C GLU A 35 -12.03 15.78 12.10
N PRO A 36 -11.87 16.76 13.01
CA PRO A 36 -11.20 18.02 12.69
C PRO A 36 -9.76 17.80 12.23
N LEU A 37 -9.07 16.81 12.81
CA LEU A 37 -7.70 16.47 12.44
C LEU A 37 -7.67 15.72 11.10
N ALA A 38 -8.59 14.79 10.87
CA ALA A 38 -8.73 14.07 9.62
C ALA A 38 -8.96 15.04 8.45
N ARG A 39 -9.92 15.96 8.57
CA ARG A 39 -10.18 17.02 7.57
C ARG A 39 -8.95 17.88 7.29
N ALA A 40 -8.21 18.24 8.34
CA ALA A 40 -7.00 19.04 8.18
C ALA A 40 -5.89 18.29 7.41
N PHE A 41 -5.75 16.97 7.58
CA PHE A 41 -4.79 16.18 6.80
C PHE A 41 -5.30 15.84 5.39
N ALA A 42 -6.61 15.69 5.20
CA ALA A 42 -7.22 15.57 3.88
C ALA A 42 -6.90 16.78 2.99
N ASP A 43 -7.06 18.00 3.51
CA ASP A 43 -6.69 19.24 2.81
C ASP A 43 -5.20 19.30 2.47
N ARG A 44 -4.33 18.83 3.38
CA ARG A 44 -2.87 18.78 3.14
C ARG A 44 -2.52 17.74 2.08
N LEU A 45 -3.15 16.57 2.12
CA LEU A 45 -2.94 15.52 1.14
C LEU A 45 -3.37 16.01 -0.25
N ARG A 46 -4.58 16.57 -0.37
CA ARG A 46 -5.07 17.17 -1.63
C ARG A 46 -4.13 18.26 -2.15
N GLY A 47 -3.71 19.19 -1.30
CA GLY A 47 -2.76 20.24 -1.66
C GLY A 47 -1.39 19.69 -2.06
N TYR A 48 -0.93 18.59 -1.45
CA TYR A 48 0.33 17.94 -1.81
C TYR A 48 0.23 17.21 -3.15
N LEU A 49 -0.83 16.43 -3.37
CA LEU A 49 -1.11 15.76 -4.63
C LEU A 49 -1.17 16.76 -5.80
N ALA A 50 -1.70 17.96 -5.56
CA ALA A 50 -1.78 19.01 -6.57
C ALA A 50 -0.41 19.52 -7.06
N ILE A 51 0.59 19.59 -6.17
CA ILE A 51 1.93 20.11 -6.48
C ILE A 51 2.96 19.02 -6.79
N LEU A 52 2.64 17.76 -6.51
CA LEU A 52 3.56 16.65 -6.75
C LEU A 52 3.61 16.33 -8.25
N THR A 53 4.78 16.51 -8.87
CA THR A 53 4.95 16.27 -10.30
C THR A 53 5.04 14.78 -10.63
N TYR A 54 5.80 14.03 -9.83
CA TYR A 54 6.05 12.60 -10.03
C TYR A 54 5.59 11.80 -8.81
N PRO A 55 5.03 10.60 -8.99
CA PRO A 55 4.73 9.74 -7.86
C PRO A 55 6.03 9.33 -7.17
N ILE A 56 5.96 9.08 -5.87
CA ILE A 56 7.07 8.51 -5.11
C ILE A 56 6.76 7.03 -4.92
N ARG A 57 7.63 6.18 -5.45
CA ARG A 57 7.45 4.72 -5.52
C ARG A 57 8.26 3.94 -4.49
N VAL A 58 9.08 4.59 -3.66
CA VAL A 58 9.93 3.90 -2.67
C VAL A 58 9.13 2.92 -1.82
N GLY A 59 9.68 1.75 -1.47
CA GLY A 59 9.02 0.75 -0.65
C GLY A 59 8.94 1.10 0.85
N THR A 60 8.87 2.38 1.20
CA THR A 60 8.85 2.89 2.57
C THR A 60 7.84 4.04 2.72
N HIS A 61 7.90 4.78 3.83
CA HIS A 61 6.96 5.83 4.23
C HIS A 61 6.61 6.86 3.14
N PHE A 62 7.50 7.14 2.18
CA PHE A 62 7.17 8.15 1.16
C PHE A 62 6.29 7.62 0.02
N ASN A 63 5.92 6.34 0.02
CA ASN A 63 5.14 5.72 -1.04
C ASN A 63 3.78 6.41 -1.22
N THR A 64 3.61 7.02 -2.40
CA THR A 64 2.40 7.78 -2.73
C THR A 64 1.19 6.90 -3.01
N ALA A 65 1.38 5.75 -3.66
CA ALA A 65 0.31 4.80 -3.93
C ALA A 65 -0.26 4.25 -2.61
N PHE A 66 0.59 3.91 -1.64
CA PHE A 66 0.16 3.43 -0.33
C PHE A 66 -0.69 4.46 0.42
N ALA A 67 -0.24 5.72 0.48
CA ALA A 67 -1.01 6.77 1.13
C ALA A 67 -2.37 7.01 0.45
N MET A 68 -2.43 6.90 -0.88
CA MET A 68 -3.68 6.99 -1.64
C MET A 68 -4.61 5.80 -1.34
N ILE A 69 -4.07 4.59 -1.19
CA ILE A 69 -4.85 3.40 -0.81
C ILE A 69 -5.51 3.60 0.55
N LEU A 70 -4.75 4.04 1.56
CA LEU A 70 -5.27 4.29 2.91
C LEU A 70 -6.34 5.39 2.94
N ALA A 71 -6.18 6.42 2.10
CA ALA A 71 -7.05 7.59 2.11
C ALA A 71 -8.33 7.44 1.28
N LEU A 72 -8.36 6.57 0.26
CA LEU A 72 -9.42 6.56 -0.74
C LEU A 72 -10.81 6.29 -0.15
N GLU A 73 -10.93 5.26 0.69
CA GLU A 73 -12.23 4.90 1.26
C GLU A 73 -12.75 5.98 2.22
N TRP A 74 -11.87 6.57 3.02
CA TRP A 74 -12.22 7.74 3.82
C TRP A 74 -12.68 8.90 2.93
N ALA A 75 -11.96 9.17 1.84
CA ALA A 75 -12.28 10.27 0.94
C ALA A 75 -13.65 10.04 0.25
N ASP A 76 -13.95 8.82 -0.18
CA ASP A 76 -15.25 8.47 -0.77
C ASP A 76 -16.41 8.74 0.20
N ALA A 77 -16.20 8.51 1.50
CA ALA A 77 -17.22 8.74 2.52
C ALA A 77 -17.34 10.20 2.99
N PHE A 78 -16.21 10.94 3.06
CA PHE A 78 -16.15 12.21 3.78
C PHE A 78 -15.66 13.42 2.96
N ASP A 79 -15.01 13.20 1.81
CA ASP A 79 -14.35 14.23 1.00
C ASP A 79 -14.25 13.85 -0.49
N ALA A 80 -15.32 14.12 -1.24
CA ALA A 80 -15.40 13.83 -2.67
C ALA A 80 -14.32 14.54 -3.51
N ASP A 81 -13.83 15.70 -3.08
CA ASP A 81 -12.77 16.43 -3.79
C ASP A 81 -11.42 15.70 -3.66
N LEU A 82 -11.08 15.23 -2.45
CA LEU A 82 -9.89 14.40 -2.26
C LEU A 82 -10.03 13.08 -3.02
N ALA A 83 -11.20 12.45 -3.00
CA ALA A 83 -11.45 11.19 -3.69
C ALA A 83 -11.27 11.33 -5.21
N LYS A 84 -11.73 12.45 -5.78
CA LYS A 84 -11.49 12.81 -7.17
C LYS A 84 -10.00 13.05 -7.45
N ALA A 85 -9.32 13.81 -6.58
CA ALA A 85 -7.89 14.10 -6.74
C ALA A 85 -7.03 12.83 -6.71
N ILE A 86 -7.34 11.87 -5.83
CA ILE A 86 -6.66 10.57 -5.77
C ILE A 86 -6.80 9.82 -7.10
N ARG A 87 -8.03 9.68 -7.61
CA ARG A 87 -8.30 8.97 -8.87
C ARG A 87 -7.64 9.63 -10.09
N GLU A 88 -7.70 10.96 -10.18
CA GLU A 88 -7.05 11.70 -11.26
C GLU A 88 -5.54 11.54 -11.24
N ARG A 89 -4.93 11.57 -10.05
CA ARG A 89 -3.47 11.44 -9.89
C ARG A 89 -2.98 10.02 -10.09
N SER A 90 -3.68 9.00 -9.59
CA SER A 90 -3.32 7.61 -9.87
C SER A 90 -3.33 7.30 -11.36
N GLN A 91 -4.37 7.76 -12.09
CA GLN A 91 -4.42 7.59 -13.55
C GLN A 91 -3.30 8.35 -14.25
N HIS A 92 -3.05 9.60 -13.87
CA HIS A 92 -2.02 10.42 -14.50
C HIS A 92 -0.61 9.84 -14.31
N TRP A 93 -0.31 9.31 -13.13
CA TRP A 93 1.02 8.82 -12.78
C TRP A 93 1.29 7.38 -13.22
N PHE A 94 0.29 6.50 -13.16
CA PHE A 94 0.47 5.06 -13.33
C PHE A 94 -0.24 4.51 -14.57
N GLY A 95 -1.21 5.22 -15.14
CA GLY A 95 -2.04 4.71 -16.24
C GLY A 95 -1.27 4.30 -17.50
N ALA A 96 -0.07 4.86 -17.70
CA ALA A 96 0.83 4.55 -18.81
C ALA A 96 1.98 3.59 -18.45
N ASP A 97 2.07 3.12 -17.20
CA ASP A 97 3.16 2.24 -16.76
C ASP A 97 2.97 0.83 -17.32
N ARG A 98 4.06 0.24 -17.83
CA ARG A 98 4.11 -1.00 -18.60
C ARG A 98 5.38 -1.77 -18.28
N ASP A 99 5.36 -3.09 -18.47
CA ASP A 99 6.54 -3.95 -18.31
C ASP A 99 7.34 -3.66 -17.03
N CYS A 100 6.65 -3.64 -15.89
CA CYS A 100 7.24 -3.32 -14.60
C CYS A 100 8.45 -4.22 -14.33
N GLN A 101 9.59 -3.60 -14.04
CA GLN A 101 10.85 -4.30 -13.79
C GLN A 101 11.00 -4.79 -12.35
N ALA A 102 10.20 -4.25 -11.41
CA ALA A 102 10.25 -4.57 -9.98
C ALA A 102 11.67 -4.59 -9.38
N TRP A 103 12.34 -3.42 -9.38
CA TRP A 103 13.65 -3.19 -8.73
C TRP A 103 13.55 -3.17 -7.19
N GLU A 104 12.90 -4.18 -6.63
CA GLU A 104 12.71 -4.47 -5.22
C GLU A 104 13.22 -5.89 -4.93
N PRO A 105 13.65 -6.24 -3.71
CA PRO A 105 13.62 -5.42 -2.49
C PRO A 105 14.80 -4.44 -2.36
N GLY A 106 14.52 -3.25 -1.84
CA GLY A 106 15.48 -2.43 -1.12
C GLY A 106 15.66 -2.94 0.32
N GLY A 107 16.84 -2.75 0.91
CA GLY A 107 17.22 -3.39 2.19
C GLY A 107 16.41 -2.96 3.42
N ASP A 108 15.66 -1.87 3.36
CA ASP A 108 14.77 -1.40 4.44
C ASP A 108 13.33 -1.17 3.99
N GLU A 109 12.92 -1.80 2.90
CA GLU A 109 11.55 -1.71 2.40
C GLU A 109 10.59 -2.55 3.24
N PHE A 110 9.39 -2.02 3.44
CA PHE A 110 8.25 -2.71 4.05
C PHE A 110 6.99 -2.66 3.19
N LEU A 111 7.05 -2.02 2.03
CA LEU A 111 6.02 -1.99 1.00
C LEU A 111 6.62 -2.48 -0.30
N SER A 112 5.91 -3.29 -1.07
CA SER A 112 6.29 -3.56 -2.47
C SER A 112 5.92 -2.36 -3.34
N PRO A 113 6.88 -1.64 -3.95
CA PRO A 113 6.60 -0.57 -4.90
C PRO A 113 5.62 -0.98 -6.00
N ALA A 114 5.88 -2.12 -6.65
CA ALA A 114 5.13 -2.54 -7.83
C ALA A 114 3.72 -3.00 -7.47
N LEU A 115 3.57 -3.83 -6.44
CA LEU A 115 2.27 -4.36 -6.06
C LEU A 115 1.39 -3.32 -5.36
N THR A 116 1.99 -2.38 -4.63
CA THR A 116 1.24 -1.24 -4.07
C THR A 116 0.69 -0.34 -5.17
N GLU A 117 1.47 -0.07 -6.22
CA GLU A 117 1.00 0.66 -7.39
C GLU A 117 -0.15 -0.07 -8.08
N ALA A 118 0.01 -1.38 -8.32
CA ALA A 118 -1.03 -2.21 -8.91
C ALA A 118 -2.33 -2.21 -8.09
N LEU A 119 -2.22 -2.38 -6.76
CA LEU A 119 -3.38 -2.32 -5.88
C LEU A 119 -4.04 -0.94 -5.90
N CYS A 120 -3.27 0.15 -5.96
CA CYS A 120 -3.80 1.50 -6.09
C CYS A 120 -4.60 1.66 -7.39
N MET A 121 -4.09 1.15 -8.51
CA MET A 121 -4.80 1.16 -9.79
C MET A 121 -6.06 0.28 -9.76
N ALA A 122 -6.00 -0.89 -9.11
CA ALA A 122 -7.15 -1.78 -8.94
C ALA A 122 -8.32 -1.10 -8.22
N ILE A 123 -8.05 -0.35 -7.15
CA ILE A 123 -9.12 0.30 -6.36
C ILE A 123 -9.57 1.64 -6.95
N THR A 124 -8.68 2.39 -7.63
CA THR A 124 -9.03 3.70 -8.18
C THR A 124 -9.70 3.61 -9.55
N HIS A 125 -9.32 2.62 -10.37
CA HIS A 125 -9.80 2.42 -11.74
C HIS A 125 -10.16 0.96 -12.04
N PRO A 126 -11.12 0.36 -11.32
CA PRO A 126 -11.45 -1.07 -11.45
C PRO A 126 -11.87 -1.49 -12.86
N SER A 127 -12.49 -0.59 -13.64
CA SER A 127 -12.87 -0.86 -15.02
C SER A 127 -11.69 -0.88 -16.01
N LEU A 128 -10.60 -0.17 -15.70
CA LEU A 128 -9.39 -0.13 -16.53
C LEU A 128 -8.37 -1.19 -16.10
N PHE A 129 -8.45 -1.61 -14.83
CA PHE A 129 -7.43 -2.44 -14.20
C PHE A 129 -7.09 -3.74 -14.95
N PRO A 130 -8.04 -4.56 -15.45
CA PRO A 130 -7.67 -5.83 -16.10
C PRO A 130 -6.73 -5.65 -17.29
N ILE A 131 -7.05 -4.71 -18.19
CA ILE A 131 -6.23 -4.43 -19.38
C ILE A 131 -4.93 -3.73 -18.98
N TRP A 132 -4.98 -2.78 -18.03
CA TRP A 132 -3.79 -2.09 -17.56
C TRP A 132 -2.81 -3.08 -16.90
N PHE A 133 -3.30 -3.99 -16.07
CA PHE A 133 -2.48 -4.91 -15.29
C PHE A 133 -1.82 -5.98 -16.17
N GLU A 134 -2.52 -6.48 -17.19
CA GLU A 134 -1.92 -7.35 -18.21
C GLU A 134 -0.72 -6.69 -18.89
N GLN A 135 -0.77 -5.38 -19.13
CA GLN A 135 0.34 -4.67 -19.76
C GLN A 135 1.41 -4.21 -18.76
N PHE A 136 1.05 -4.04 -17.48
CA PHE A 136 1.96 -3.69 -16.39
C PHE A 136 2.81 -4.88 -15.93
N LEU A 137 2.20 -6.06 -15.74
CA LEU A 137 2.85 -7.32 -15.38
C LEU A 137 2.44 -8.45 -16.34
N PRO A 138 2.94 -8.46 -17.58
CA PRO A 138 2.50 -9.39 -18.63
C PRO A 138 2.96 -10.84 -18.46
N ARG A 139 3.84 -11.14 -17.50
CA ARG A 139 4.54 -12.44 -17.38
C ARG A 139 4.30 -13.13 -16.04
N ILE A 140 3.13 -12.92 -15.44
CA ILE A 140 2.76 -13.50 -14.13
C ILE A 140 2.78 -15.03 -14.16
N ALA A 141 2.27 -15.67 -15.22
CA ALA A 141 2.28 -17.14 -15.35
C ALA A 141 3.71 -17.72 -15.30
N ALA A 142 4.71 -16.96 -15.78
CA ALA A 142 6.12 -17.32 -15.71
C ALA A 142 6.80 -16.90 -14.40
N ARG A 143 6.06 -16.35 -13.43
CA ARG A 143 6.56 -15.74 -12.19
C ARG A 143 7.61 -14.65 -12.46
N GLU A 144 7.38 -13.79 -13.46
CA GLU A 144 8.25 -12.67 -13.78
C GLU A 144 7.57 -11.30 -13.55
N PRO A 145 8.27 -10.32 -12.94
CA PRO A 145 9.62 -10.40 -12.37
C PRO A 145 9.70 -11.28 -11.12
N ALA A 146 10.73 -12.13 -11.03
CA ALA A 146 10.86 -13.14 -9.97
C ALA A 146 10.85 -12.56 -8.54
N THR A 147 11.30 -11.32 -8.37
CA THR A 147 11.35 -10.63 -7.09
C THR A 147 9.96 -10.45 -6.45
N LEU A 148 8.89 -10.42 -7.24
CA LEU A 148 7.51 -10.29 -6.75
C LEU A 148 6.89 -11.61 -6.28
N PHE A 149 7.54 -12.74 -6.57
CA PHE A 149 7.04 -14.09 -6.26
C PHE A 149 7.92 -14.85 -5.27
N ILE A 150 9.07 -14.27 -4.89
CA ILE A 150 10.03 -14.88 -3.97
C ILE A 150 10.05 -14.05 -2.68
N PRO A 151 9.81 -14.66 -1.51
CA PRO A 151 9.91 -13.96 -0.23
C PRO A 151 11.27 -13.28 -0.02
N ALA A 152 11.24 -12.07 0.54
CA ALA A 152 12.45 -11.36 0.93
C ALA A 152 13.11 -12.04 2.13
N THR A 153 14.44 -12.19 2.06
CA THR A 153 15.25 -12.75 3.15
C THR A 153 15.58 -11.66 4.16
N VAL A 154 15.27 -11.91 5.44
CA VAL A 154 15.64 -11.02 6.55
C VAL A 154 16.91 -11.54 7.22
N SER A 155 18.04 -10.86 7.03
CA SER A 155 19.34 -11.33 7.52
C SER A 155 19.54 -11.12 9.03
N ASP A 156 18.99 -10.05 9.58
CA ASP A 156 19.06 -9.72 11.01
C ASP A 156 17.75 -9.01 11.42
N ARG A 157 17.00 -9.63 12.32
CA ARG A 157 15.71 -9.10 12.81
C ARG A 157 15.83 -8.16 14.01
N SER A 158 17.01 -8.09 14.62
CA SER A 158 17.29 -7.13 15.71
C SER A 158 17.62 -5.74 15.17
N ASP A 159 18.04 -5.65 13.90
CA ASP A 159 18.16 -4.38 13.19
C ASP A 159 16.78 -3.92 12.72
N GLY A 160 16.27 -2.82 13.30
CA GLY A 160 14.93 -2.32 13.00
C GLY A 160 14.71 -1.92 11.55
N LYS A 161 15.76 -1.65 10.77
CA LYS A 161 15.65 -1.35 9.33
C LYS A 161 15.58 -2.62 8.51
N ILE A 162 16.41 -3.62 8.80
CA ILE A 162 16.38 -4.90 8.08
C ILE A 162 15.09 -5.67 8.41
N ALA A 163 14.60 -5.58 9.66
CA ALA A 163 13.33 -6.16 10.08
C ALA A 163 12.11 -5.67 9.26
N HIS A 164 12.21 -4.52 8.59
CA HIS A 164 11.18 -4.04 7.66
C HIS A 164 10.85 -5.04 6.55
N LEU A 165 11.81 -5.90 6.16
CA LEU A 165 11.62 -6.88 5.10
C LEU A 165 10.58 -7.96 5.45
N ASP A 166 10.30 -8.21 6.74
CA ASP A 166 9.14 -9.01 7.13
C ASP A 166 7.83 -8.26 6.78
N GLY A 167 7.79 -6.94 6.98
CA GLY A 167 6.70 -6.07 6.52
C GLY A 167 6.56 -6.05 5.00
N LEU A 168 7.66 -6.11 4.25
CA LEU A 168 7.62 -6.22 2.80
C LEU A 168 6.92 -7.50 2.37
N ASN A 169 7.28 -8.64 2.97
CA ASN A 169 6.61 -9.91 2.72
C ASN A 169 5.10 -9.82 3.05
N LEU A 170 4.72 -9.24 4.19
CA LEU A 170 3.30 -9.03 4.52
C LEU A 170 2.59 -8.14 3.48
N SER A 171 3.22 -7.05 3.05
CA SER A 171 2.64 -6.13 2.06
C SER A 171 2.46 -6.79 0.69
N ARG A 172 3.40 -7.65 0.26
CA ARG A 172 3.30 -8.45 -0.97
C ARG A 172 2.17 -9.46 -0.87
N GLY A 173 2.10 -10.18 0.24
CA GLY A 173 1.02 -11.12 0.54
C GLY A 173 -0.35 -10.44 0.47
N TRP A 174 -0.49 -9.30 1.13
CA TRP A 174 -1.70 -8.47 1.09
C TRP A 174 -2.07 -8.04 -0.33
N CYS A 175 -1.13 -7.46 -1.08
CA CYS A 175 -1.41 -6.96 -2.42
C CYS A 175 -1.79 -8.10 -3.38
N TRP A 176 -1.05 -9.22 -3.35
CA TRP A 176 -1.38 -10.37 -4.18
C TRP A 176 -2.76 -10.94 -3.87
N LYS A 177 -3.09 -11.11 -2.58
CA LYS A 177 -4.39 -11.60 -2.16
C LYS A 177 -5.54 -10.69 -2.62
N ARG A 178 -5.31 -9.38 -2.65
CA ARG A 178 -6.28 -8.40 -3.17
C ARG A 178 -6.42 -8.38 -4.68
N ILE A 179 -5.32 -8.63 -5.40
CA ILE A 179 -5.28 -8.58 -6.87
C ILE A 179 -5.75 -9.89 -7.49
N ALA A 180 -5.42 -11.05 -6.89
CA ALA A 180 -5.67 -12.37 -7.46
C ALA A 180 -7.13 -12.61 -7.91
N PRO A 181 -8.18 -12.19 -7.16
CA PRO A 181 -9.57 -12.36 -7.59
C PRO A 181 -9.91 -11.64 -8.91
N MET A 182 -9.09 -10.68 -9.32
CA MET A 182 -9.27 -9.89 -10.55
C MET A 182 -8.54 -10.49 -11.76
N LEU A 183 -7.76 -11.55 -11.56
CA LEU A 183 -6.93 -12.18 -12.60
C LEU A 183 -7.64 -13.38 -13.26
N PRO A 184 -7.25 -13.76 -14.49
CA PRO A 184 -7.65 -15.03 -15.09
C PRO A 184 -7.15 -16.22 -14.27
N THR A 185 -7.70 -17.41 -14.52
CA THR A 185 -7.52 -18.59 -13.65
C THR A 185 -6.06 -18.99 -13.42
N GLU A 186 -5.23 -18.95 -14.46
CA GLU A 186 -3.82 -19.38 -14.37
C GLU A 186 -3.00 -18.39 -13.53
N GLU A 187 -3.07 -17.10 -13.87
CA GLU A 187 -2.37 -16.04 -13.15
C GLU A 187 -2.89 -15.87 -11.73
N ARG A 188 -4.19 -16.10 -11.50
CA ARG A 188 -4.80 -16.12 -10.17
C ARG A 188 -4.15 -17.18 -9.29
N ALA A 189 -4.01 -18.41 -9.78
CA ALA A 189 -3.40 -19.48 -9.01
C ALA A 189 -1.94 -19.17 -8.64
N VAL A 190 -1.20 -18.52 -9.56
CA VAL A 190 0.17 -18.06 -9.27
C VAL A 190 0.18 -16.95 -8.22
N ALA A 191 -0.71 -15.97 -8.31
CA ALA A 191 -0.82 -14.88 -7.36
C ALA A 191 -1.25 -15.35 -5.96
N GLU A 192 -2.21 -16.28 -5.87
CA GLU A 192 -2.64 -16.90 -4.60
C GLU A 192 -1.49 -17.66 -3.95
N ALA A 193 -0.76 -18.48 -4.71
CA ALA A 193 0.40 -19.20 -4.20
C ALA A 193 1.50 -18.24 -3.70
N ALA A 194 1.79 -17.17 -4.45
CA ALA A 194 2.76 -16.15 -4.03
C ALA A 194 2.30 -15.44 -2.75
N ALA A 195 1.00 -15.14 -2.62
CA ALA A 195 0.46 -14.54 -1.42
C ALA A 195 0.71 -15.43 -0.20
N ASP A 196 0.40 -16.72 -0.31
CA ASP A 196 0.60 -17.70 0.77
C ASP A 196 2.09 -17.86 1.13
N GLU A 197 2.98 -17.96 0.13
CA GLU A 197 4.43 -18.07 0.34
C GLU A 197 4.98 -16.84 1.10
N HIS A 198 4.56 -15.63 0.71
CA HIS A 198 4.96 -14.40 1.39
C HIS A 198 4.44 -14.30 2.83
N LEU A 199 3.17 -14.65 3.04
CA LEU A 199 2.58 -14.62 4.38
C LEU A 199 3.23 -15.66 5.29
N ALA A 200 3.46 -16.88 4.79
CA ALA A 200 4.14 -17.93 5.55
C ALA A 200 5.56 -17.52 5.97
N ALA A 201 6.27 -16.74 5.15
CA ALA A 201 7.60 -16.26 5.46
C ALA A 201 7.65 -15.21 6.59
N ALA A 202 6.59 -14.40 6.76
CA ALA A 202 6.58 -13.28 7.72
C ALA A 202 5.72 -13.52 8.96
N MET A 203 4.62 -14.28 8.86
CA MET A 203 3.65 -14.50 9.94
C MET A 203 4.29 -15.04 11.24
N PRO A 204 5.26 -15.97 11.21
CA PRO A 204 5.93 -16.47 12.41
C PRO A 204 6.76 -15.41 13.15
N HIS A 205 7.06 -14.29 12.50
CA HIS A 205 7.94 -13.24 13.01
C HIS A 205 7.19 -11.98 13.46
N LEU A 206 5.86 -12.04 13.53
CA LEU A 206 5.02 -10.94 14.03
C LEU A 206 5.22 -10.64 15.51
N SER A 207 5.82 -11.56 16.28
CA SER A 207 6.10 -11.42 17.70
C SER A 207 7.54 -11.84 18.01
N GLY A 208 8.32 -10.97 18.64
CA GLY A 208 9.67 -11.23 19.14
C GLY A 208 10.45 -9.98 19.56
N ASP A 209 10.37 -8.88 18.81
CA ASP A 209 11.12 -7.63 19.06
C ASP A 209 10.25 -6.38 18.79
N TYR A 210 10.25 -5.44 19.73
CA TYR A 210 9.47 -4.19 19.70
C TYR A 210 9.65 -3.43 18.37
N MET A 211 10.82 -3.55 17.75
CA MET A 211 11.16 -2.87 16.48
C MET A 211 10.27 -3.27 15.29
N GLY A 212 9.71 -4.50 15.29
CA GLY A 212 8.73 -4.94 14.30
C GLY A 212 7.28 -4.91 14.81
N GLU A 213 7.07 -5.32 16.06
CA GLU A 213 5.72 -5.60 16.61
C GLU A 213 4.74 -4.42 16.54
N HIS A 214 5.21 -3.19 16.76
CA HIS A 214 4.33 -2.04 16.94
C HIS A 214 3.62 -1.58 15.66
N TRP A 215 4.04 -2.05 14.49
CA TRP A 215 3.43 -1.68 13.20
C TRP A 215 3.14 -2.89 12.30
N LEU A 216 3.88 -4.01 12.41
CA LEU A 216 3.65 -5.21 11.59
C LEU A 216 2.24 -5.78 11.77
N ALA A 217 1.64 -5.65 12.95
CA ALA A 217 0.28 -6.09 13.21
C ALA A 217 -0.75 -5.39 12.30
N SER A 218 -0.56 -4.10 11.97
CA SER A 218 -1.43 -3.38 11.03
C SER A 218 -1.32 -3.96 9.62
N PHE A 219 -0.13 -4.36 9.18
CA PHE A 219 0.09 -5.00 7.89
C PHE A 219 -0.44 -6.44 7.84
N ALA A 220 -0.28 -7.19 8.92
CA ALA A 220 -0.89 -8.51 9.05
C ALA A 220 -2.42 -8.43 8.98
N LEU A 221 -3.03 -7.44 9.65
CA LEU A 221 -4.47 -7.22 9.59
C LEU A 221 -4.93 -6.89 8.16
N LEU A 222 -4.21 -6.01 7.46
CA LEU A 222 -4.46 -5.72 6.04
C LEU A 222 -4.43 -7.00 5.19
N ALA A 223 -3.46 -7.91 5.41
CA ALA A 223 -3.41 -9.18 4.69
C ALA A 223 -4.54 -10.15 5.05
N LEU A 224 -4.93 -10.21 6.32
CA LEU A 224 -5.87 -11.21 6.82
C LEU A 224 -7.34 -10.85 6.59
N LEU A 225 -7.71 -9.57 6.65
CA LEU A 225 -9.11 -9.11 6.48
C LEU A 225 -9.57 -9.01 5.01
N THR A 226 -8.84 -9.63 4.09
CA THR A 226 -9.12 -9.58 2.64
C THR A 226 -9.70 -10.87 2.12
#